data_AF-A0A8C6S728-F1
#
_entry.id   AF-A0A8C6S728-F1
#
_cell.length_a   1.000
_cell.length_b   1.000
_cell.length_c   1.000
_cell.angle_alpha   90.00
_cell.angle_beta   90.00
_cell.angle_gamma   90.00
#
_symmetry.space_group_name_H-M   'P 1'
#
loop_
_entity.id
_entity.type
_entity.pdbx_description
1 polymer ?
#
loop_
_entity_poly.entity_id
_entity_poly.type
_entity_poly.pdbx_seq_one_letter_code
_entity_poly.pdbx_strand_id
1 'polypeptide(L)'
;MRLLFRTMSPVIRVVFSPRRRRTPSRDQALSQTRFAKINEIFLSSNIFTAVLFDAGTGSRMRRLGSVQQKMPCVFTTEVKEEPSRKRDCQSYKVVATETLNPVAMDADVESALATEKVDGTCCYVSLFRGQPYLWARLDRKPNKQAEKRFKKHLHLHRSGKGFSWNVAEDFKTVPETWIPAHGVKHLNDQPLPDENGHIPGWLPVDRDSKQYCWHSSVVDYELRAALVLRPTSHNHQHHHQAALELRAVPLNELLEQTLELIGTNVNGNPYGLGSKKRPLHCLVSHGALPVSEPPALDFHKLKSWFQTRPEGRVEGVVWHCSDGTLLKLHRHHLGLRWPEGDTLLGSRSVVVNVDTTVNEYGDSKDLFSSFSKLHGQTFDRLRDVQFET
;
A
#
# COMPACT_ATOMS: atom_id res chain seq x y z
N MET A 1 -24.36 -36.59 26.46
CA MET A 1 -23.90 -37.51 27.54
C MET A 1 -22.54 -37.01 28.03
N ARG A 2 -22.41 -36.76 29.35
CA ARG A 2 -21.63 -37.55 30.34
C ARG A 2 -20.11 -37.56 30.08
N LEU A 3 -19.26 -36.94 30.91
CA LEU A 3 -18.83 -37.28 32.30
C LEU A 3 -17.98 -38.58 32.34
N LEU A 4 -16.87 -38.75 33.07
CA LEU A 4 -16.07 -37.98 34.08
C LEU A 4 -14.58 -38.42 33.92
N PHE A 5 -13.51 -37.97 34.62
CA PHE A 5 -13.26 -37.13 35.81
C PHE A 5 -12.36 -35.89 35.41
N ARG A 6 -11.57 -35.11 36.20
CA ARG A 6 -10.96 -35.12 37.56
C ARG A 6 -9.84 -36.19 37.79
N THR A 7 -8.86 -36.02 38.67
CA THR A 7 -8.41 -34.91 39.58
C THR A 7 -7.02 -34.39 39.11
N MET A 8 -6.06 -33.77 39.84
CA MET A 8 -5.86 -33.35 41.25
C MET A 8 -4.84 -32.17 41.35
N SER A 9 -4.34 -31.84 42.54
CA SER A 9 -3.20 -30.91 42.80
C SER A 9 -2.50 -31.25 44.14
N PRO A 10 -1.35 -30.63 44.45
CA PRO A 10 -1.09 -30.15 45.82
C PRO A 10 -0.93 -28.63 45.89
N VAL A 11 -0.97 -28.09 47.11
CA VAL A 11 -1.01 -26.65 47.43
C VAL A 11 0.23 -26.24 48.21
N ILE A 12 0.79 -25.05 47.94
CA ILE A 12 1.61 -24.30 48.90
C ILE A 12 1.01 -22.89 49.06
N ARG A 13 0.81 -22.47 50.31
CA ARG A 13 0.46 -21.10 50.71
C ARG A 13 1.68 -20.43 51.33
N VAL A 14 1.84 -19.12 51.10
CA VAL A 14 2.53 -18.19 52.02
C VAL A 14 1.65 -16.95 52.19
N VAL A 15 1.70 -16.28 53.35
CA VAL A 15 0.71 -15.28 53.80
C VAL A 15 1.38 -13.91 54.11
N PHE A 16 0.54 -12.87 54.25
CA PHE A 16 0.81 -11.44 54.15
C PHE A 16 1.57 -10.74 55.31
N SER A 17 2.54 -9.86 54.94
CA SER A 17 2.65 -8.43 55.34
C SER A 17 2.83 -8.10 56.86
N PRO A 18 2.79 -6.83 57.36
CA PRO A 18 2.83 -5.49 56.73
C PRO A 18 3.77 -4.44 57.39
N ARG A 19 3.94 -3.26 56.73
CA ARG A 19 4.18 -1.86 57.25
C ARG A 19 5.17 -1.06 56.36
N ARG A 20 5.15 0.29 56.28
CA ARG A 20 4.07 1.30 56.30
C ARG A 20 4.63 2.67 55.81
N ARG A 21 3.88 3.39 54.97
CA ARG A 21 3.92 4.84 54.61
C ARG A 21 5.07 5.74 55.11
N ARG A 22 5.59 6.61 54.23
CA ARG A 22 5.54 8.09 54.39
C ARG A 22 5.84 8.88 53.10
N THR A 23 5.09 9.95 52.89
CA THR A 23 5.43 11.13 52.06
C THR A 23 5.59 12.34 52.99
N PRO A 24 6.21 13.43 52.52
CA PRO A 24 5.55 14.74 52.62
C PRO A 24 5.62 15.56 51.31
N SER A 25 5.41 16.87 51.37
CA SER A 25 4.91 17.73 50.28
C SER A 25 5.81 18.92 49.90
N ARG A 26 5.30 19.75 48.98
CA ARG A 26 5.67 21.16 48.73
C ARG A 26 5.65 22.00 50.04
N ASP A 27 6.16 23.24 50.13
CA ASP A 27 6.30 24.30 49.09
C ASP A 27 7.36 25.39 49.47
N GLN A 28 7.62 26.36 48.57
CA GLN A 28 8.39 27.63 48.80
C GLN A 28 9.93 27.52 49.08
N ALA A 29 10.77 28.57 48.93
CA ALA A 29 10.80 29.75 48.03
C ALA A 29 12.17 30.51 48.09
N LEU A 30 12.39 31.44 47.14
CA LEU A 30 13.25 32.64 47.18
C LEU A 30 14.81 32.56 47.28
N SER A 31 15.41 32.98 46.16
CA SER A 31 16.58 33.91 46.06
C SER A 31 18.01 33.48 46.46
N GLN A 32 18.97 33.71 45.55
CA GLN A 32 20.06 34.70 45.79
C GLN A 32 20.81 35.09 44.50
N THR A 33 20.55 36.32 44.05
CA THR A 33 21.50 37.33 43.50
C THR A 33 22.78 36.92 42.73
N ARG A 34 22.94 37.48 41.52
CA ARG A 34 23.87 38.63 41.31
C ARG A 34 23.58 39.46 40.04
N PHE A 35 23.88 40.76 40.13
CA PHE A 35 23.84 41.82 39.12
C PHE A 35 25.12 41.81 38.25
N ALA A 36 25.28 42.51 37.11
CA ALA A 36 24.36 43.08 36.09
C ALA A 36 25.19 43.73 34.94
N LYS A 37 24.58 43.92 33.76
CA LYS A 37 24.85 44.90 32.65
C LYS A 37 24.13 44.38 31.39
N ILE A 38 22.98 44.93 30.97
CA ILE A 38 22.73 46.20 30.23
C ILE A 38 23.09 46.09 28.74
N ASN A 39 22.03 46.11 27.91
CA ASN A 39 21.91 46.37 26.45
C ASN A 39 22.79 45.51 25.51
N GLU A 40 22.28 44.92 24.42
CA GLU A 40 21.58 45.59 23.32
C GLU A 40 20.56 44.72 22.52
N ILE A 41 19.57 45.41 21.94
CA ILE A 41 19.01 45.22 20.56
C ILE A 41 18.05 44.03 20.23
N PHE A 42 17.11 44.36 19.33
CA PHE A 42 16.10 43.59 18.58
C PHE A 42 15.00 42.77 19.30
N LEU A 43 13.83 43.42 19.42
CA LEU A 43 12.52 42.81 19.24
C LEU A 43 12.29 42.44 17.77
N SER A 44 11.95 41.19 17.45
CA SER A 44 10.92 40.86 16.44
C SER A 44 10.55 39.38 16.48
N SER A 45 9.26 39.09 16.61
CA SER A 45 8.68 37.75 16.50
C SER A 45 8.54 37.29 15.04
N ASN A 46 9.01 36.08 14.73
CA ASN A 46 8.61 35.26 13.57
C ASN A 46 8.50 33.82 14.12
N ILE A 47 7.34 33.17 14.20
CA ILE A 47 6.48 32.71 13.08
C ILE A 47 7.34 32.02 12.01
N PHE A 48 7.66 30.74 12.26
CA PHE A 48 8.26 29.86 11.26
C PHE A 48 7.17 29.36 10.29
N THR A 49 6.82 30.19 9.32
CA THR A 49 6.06 29.74 8.14
C THR A 49 6.92 28.73 7.37
N ALA A 50 6.39 27.53 7.14
CA ALA A 50 7.07 26.51 6.34
C ALA A 50 7.12 26.95 4.86
N VAL A 51 8.23 27.56 4.45
CA VAL A 51 8.44 27.99 3.08
C VAL A 51 8.60 26.77 2.17
N LEU A 52 7.70 26.65 1.19
CA LEU A 52 7.85 25.73 0.07
C LEU A 52 9.09 26.10 -0.74
N PHE A 53 10.14 25.29 -0.65
CA PHE A 53 11.24 25.32 -1.61
C PHE A 53 10.75 24.75 -2.94
N ASP A 54 10.37 25.64 -3.86
CA ASP A 54 10.39 25.36 -5.29
C ASP A 54 11.76 25.76 -5.84
N ALA A 55 12.43 24.83 -6.51
CA ALA A 55 13.77 25.02 -7.05
C ALA A 55 14.10 23.96 -8.11
N GLY A 56 14.61 24.41 -9.26
CA GLY A 56 15.21 23.55 -10.29
C GLY A 56 14.24 23.15 -11.40
N THR A 57 14.48 23.67 -12.60
CA THR A 57 13.80 23.29 -13.85
C THR A 57 14.22 21.90 -14.32
N GLY A 58 13.63 20.87 -13.74
CA GLY A 58 13.51 19.52 -14.29
C GLY A 58 12.03 19.15 -14.36
N SER A 59 11.61 18.37 -15.37
CA SER A 59 10.19 18.03 -15.55
C SER A 59 9.67 17.13 -14.42
N ARG A 60 9.20 17.74 -13.33
CA ARG A 60 8.35 17.08 -12.35
C ARG A 60 7.05 16.70 -13.05
N MET A 61 6.93 15.44 -13.48
CA MET A 61 5.63 14.79 -13.59
C MET A 61 4.83 15.13 -12.32
N ARG A 62 3.60 15.66 -12.48
CA ARG A 62 2.66 15.74 -11.36
C ARG A 62 2.60 14.34 -10.73
N ARG A 63 2.88 14.24 -9.44
CA ARG A 63 2.87 12.96 -8.72
C ARG A 63 1.49 12.31 -8.92
N LEU A 64 1.46 11.17 -9.59
CA LEU A 64 0.23 10.49 -9.95
C LEU A 64 -0.54 10.07 -8.70
N GLY A 65 -1.87 10.06 -8.78
CA GLY A 65 -2.73 10.02 -7.60
C GLY A 65 -2.44 8.85 -6.65
N SER A 66 -2.39 9.17 -5.35
CA SER A 66 -2.08 8.26 -4.24
C SER A 66 -3.30 7.40 -3.89
N VAL A 67 -3.15 6.07 -3.81
CA VAL A 67 -4.25 5.11 -3.60
C VAL A 67 -4.65 5.04 -2.12
N GLN A 68 -5.27 6.11 -1.64
CA GLN A 68 -5.75 6.23 -0.26
C GLN A 68 -7.10 5.50 -0.08
N GLN A 69 -8.02 5.58 -1.05
CA GLN A 69 -9.33 4.91 -1.02
C GLN A 69 -9.39 3.67 -1.94
N LYS A 70 -10.43 2.85 -1.77
CA LYS A 70 -10.78 1.78 -2.70
C LYS A 70 -11.32 2.38 -4.01
N MET A 71 -10.46 2.51 -5.01
CA MET A 71 -10.79 3.09 -6.33
C MET A 71 -12.06 2.43 -6.95
N PRO A 72 -13.02 3.20 -7.48
CA PRO A 72 -14.17 2.67 -8.21
C PRO A 72 -13.79 1.96 -9.52
N CYS A 73 -14.74 1.23 -10.09
CA CYS A 73 -14.64 0.72 -11.45
C CYS A 73 -14.95 1.84 -12.45
N VAL A 74 -14.26 1.84 -13.60
CA VAL A 74 -14.50 2.82 -14.70
C VAL A 74 -15.89 2.66 -15.32
N PHE A 75 -16.38 1.41 -15.43
CA PHE A 75 -17.78 1.09 -15.70
C PHE A 75 -18.55 0.92 -14.38
N THR A 76 -19.87 1.14 -14.40
CA THR A 76 -20.75 0.75 -13.29
C THR A 76 -20.67 -0.77 -13.08
N THR A 77 -20.92 -1.24 -11.84
CA THR A 77 -20.79 -2.66 -11.49
C THR A 77 -22.04 -3.23 -10.86
N GLU A 78 -22.38 -4.46 -11.23
CA GLU A 78 -23.49 -5.23 -10.70
C GLU A 78 -23.01 -6.53 -10.02
N VAL A 79 -23.85 -7.07 -9.13
CA VAL A 79 -23.63 -8.38 -8.49
C VAL A 79 -24.49 -9.41 -9.23
N LYS A 80 -23.87 -10.51 -9.67
CA LYS A 80 -24.57 -11.68 -10.22
C LYS A 80 -24.40 -12.85 -9.29
N GLU A 81 -25.50 -13.55 -8.99
CA GLU A 81 -25.53 -14.80 -8.20
C GLU A 81 -25.04 -15.98 -9.06
N GLU A 82 -23.81 -15.84 -9.57
CA GLU A 82 -23.07 -16.86 -10.31
C GLU A 82 -21.69 -17.05 -9.65
N PRO A 83 -21.15 -18.28 -9.58
CA PRO A 83 -19.86 -18.54 -8.94
C PRO A 83 -18.70 -17.66 -9.44
N SER A 84 -17.90 -17.17 -8.49
CA SER A 84 -16.75 -16.30 -8.77
C SER A 84 -15.59 -17.06 -9.42
N ARG A 85 -15.15 -16.61 -10.60
CA ARG A 85 -13.91 -17.09 -11.23
C ARG A 85 -12.62 -16.62 -10.53
N LYS A 86 -12.69 -15.76 -9.50
CA LYS A 86 -11.53 -15.28 -8.72
C LYS A 86 -11.43 -15.92 -7.31
N ARG A 87 -12.48 -16.59 -6.82
CA ARG A 87 -12.48 -17.23 -5.49
C ARG A 87 -13.38 -18.46 -5.45
N ASP A 88 -12.79 -19.60 -5.12
CA ASP A 88 -13.54 -20.83 -4.86
C ASP A 88 -14.57 -20.64 -3.73
N CYS A 89 -15.67 -21.38 -3.82
CA CYS A 89 -16.82 -21.33 -2.90
C CYS A 89 -17.53 -19.96 -2.75
N GLN A 90 -17.16 -18.92 -3.52
CA GLN A 90 -17.92 -17.66 -3.58
C GLN A 90 -19.06 -17.80 -4.61
N SER A 91 -20.31 -17.84 -4.14
CA SER A 91 -21.52 -18.08 -4.97
C SER A 91 -21.93 -16.94 -5.91
N TYR A 92 -21.33 -15.77 -5.75
CA TYR A 92 -21.64 -14.55 -6.50
C TYR A 92 -20.37 -13.94 -7.10
N LYS A 93 -20.52 -13.13 -8.15
CA LYS A 93 -19.45 -12.36 -8.79
C LYS A 93 -19.85 -10.90 -8.93
N VAL A 94 -18.87 -9.99 -8.84
CA VAL A 94 -19.04 -8.58 -9.20
C VAL A 94 -18.51 -8.41 -10.62
N VAL A 95 -19.33 -7.86 -11.51
CA VAL A 95 -18.98 -7.61 -12.92
C VAL A 95 -19.23 -6.15 -13.29
N ALA A 96 -18.47 -5.65 -14.25
CA ALA A 96 -18.78 -4.40 -14.93
C ALA A 96 -19.96 -4.60 -15.87
N THR A 97 -20.80 -3.58 -15.99
CA THR A 97 -21.78 -3.46 -17.08
C THR A 97 -21.12 -2.77 -18.29
N GLU A 98 -21.85 -2.64 -19.39
CA GLU A 98 -21.45 -1.84 -20.56
C GLU A 98 -21.63 -0.32 -20.33
N THR A 99 -22.20 0.11 -19.20
CA THR A 99 -22.46 1.53 -18.87
C THR A 99 -21.31 2.15 -18.08
N LEU A 100 -20.71 3.20 -18.64
CA LEU A 100 -19.66 4.01 -18.01
C LEU A 100 -20.13 4.58 -16.65
N ASN A 101 -19.23 4.63 -15.66
CA ASN A 101 -19.55 5.17 -14.34
C ASN A 101 -19.66 6.70 -14.42
N PRO A 102 -20.71 7.35 -13.85
CA PRO A 102 -20.79 8.80 -13.79
C PRO A 102 -19.53 9.45 -13.19
N VAL A 103 -18.92 8.84 -12.16
CA VAL A 103 -17.65 9.30 -11.55
C VAL A 103 -16.47 9.29 -12.54
N ALA A 104 -16.55 8.51 -13.62
CA ALA A 104 -15.57 8.54 -14.71
C ALA A 104 -15.83 9.69 -15.68
N MET A 105 -17.10 9.93 -16.01
CA MET A 105 -17.53 11.03 -16.89
C MET A 105 -17.26 12.39 -16.25
N ASP A 106 -17.62 12.54 -14.98
CA ASP A 106 -17.42 13.76 -14.19
C ASP A 106 -15.93 14.14 -14.03
N ALA A 107 -15.02 13.16 -14.17
CA ALA A 107 -13.57 13.31 -13.99
C ALA A 107 -12.77 13.41 -15.33
N ASP A 108 -13.45 13.45 -16.47
CA ASP A 108 -12.84 13.41 -17.82
C ASP A 108 -11.85 12.23 -17.99
N VAL A 109 -12.35 11.01 -17.79
CA VAL A 109 -11.54 9.79 -17.85
C VAL A 109 -10.95 9.49 -19.24
N GLU A 110 -11.47 10.07 -20.32
CA GLU A 110 -10.91 9.90 -21.68
C GLU A 110 -9.58 10.65 -21.84
N SER A 111 -9.41 11.78 -21.15
CA SER A 111 -8.13 12.53 -21.07
C SER A 111 -7.15 11.98 -20.02
N ALA A 112 -7.52 10.95 -19.26
CA ALA A 112 -6.76 10.46 -18.11
C ALA A 112 -5.58 9.54 -18.49
N LEU A 113 -4.47 9.62 -17.74
CA LEU A 113 -3.31 8.76 -17.98
C LEU A 113 -3.61 7.32 -17.57
N ALA A 114 -3.58 6.41 -18.55
CA ALA A 114 -3.74 4.97 -18.35
C ALA A 114 -2.42 4.29 -17.94
N THR A 115 -2.48 3.43 -16.93
CA THR A 115 -1.33 2.71 -16.36
C THR A 115 -1.69 1.27 -15.98
N GLU A 116 -0.72 0.36 -15.93
CA GLU A 116 -0.93 -1.04 -15.52
C GLU A 116 -1.39 -1.07 -14.06
N LYS A 117 -2.53 -1.75 -13.79
CA LYS A 117 -2.78 -2.19 -12.42
C LYS A 117 -1.87 -3.37 -12.12
N VAL A 118 -0.99 -3.19 -11.14
CA VAL A 118 -0.11 -4.24 -10.60
C VAL A 118 -0.86 -5.08 -9.56
N ASP A 119 -0.73 -6.41 -9.61
CA ASP A 119 -1.33 -7.33 -8.62
C ASP A 119 -0.37 -7.60 -7.46
N GLY A 120 -0.35 -6.65 -6.51
CA GLY A 120 0.46 -6.69 -5.30
C GLY A 120 -0.36 -6.49 -4.02
N THR A 121 0.32 -6.18 -2.93
CA THR A 121 -0.31 -5.65 -1.71
C THR A 121 0.06 -4.20 -1.50
N CYS A 122 -0.95 -3.35 -1.40
CA CYS A 122 -0.80 -1.91 -1.37
C CYS A 122 0.00 -1.47 -0.12
N CYS A 123 0.94 -0.57 -0.35
CA CYS A 123 1.88 0.00 0.60
C CYS A 123 1.90 1.52 0.45
N TYR A 124 2.45 2.21 1.45
CA TYR A 124 2.53 3.66 1.52
C TYR A 124 3.82 4.07 2.21
N VAL A 125 4.48 5.15 1.80
CA VAL A 125 5.69 5.65 2.47
C VAL A 125 5.40 7.03 3.07
N SER A 126 5.56 7.17 4.38
CA SER A 126 5.31 8.42 5.11
C SER A 126 6.04 8.44 6.46
N LEU A 127 6.03 9.57 7.15
CA LEU A 127 6.81 9.78 8.37
C LEU A 127 6.26 8.99 9.57
N PHE A 128 7.07 8.09 10.12
CA PHE A 128 6.85 7.49 11.44
C PHE A 128 7.93 7.98 12.40
N ARG A 129 7.55 8.53 13.56
CA ARG A 129 8.47 9.08 14.58
C ARG A 129 9.52 10.07 14.00
N GLY A 130 9.14 10.82 12.96
CA GLY A 130 10.00 11.80 12.30
C GLY A 130 10.97 11.24 11.25
N GLN A 131 10.92 9.94 10.92
CA GLN A 131 11.71 9.33 9.84
C GLN A 131 10.81 8.73 8.75
N PRO A 132 11.22 8.74 7.48
CA PRO A 132 10.51 8.02 6.41
C PRO A 132 10.41 6.52 6.72
N TYR A 133 9.20 5.98 6.67
CA TYR A 133 8.91 4.57 6.96
C TYR A 133 8.02 3.97 5.88
N LEU A 134 8.12 2.66 5.67
CA LEU A 134 7.12 1.92 4.91
C LEU A 134 5.92 1.61 5.80
N TRP A 135 4.73 1.73 5.25
CA TRP A 135 3.46 1.41 5.90
C TRP A 135 2.71 0.39 5.04
N ALA A 136 2.22 -0.66 5.69
CA ALA A 136 1.40 -1.68 5.05
C ALA A 136 -0.09 -1.32 5.14
N ARG A 137 -0.86 -1.71 4.13
CA ARG A 137 -2.32 -1.52 4.15
C ARG A 137 -2.98 -2.36 5.25
N LEU A 138 -3.80 -1.71 6.07
CA LEU A 138 -4.63 -2.35 7.08
C LEU A 138 -6.01 -1.69 7.12
N ASP A 139 -6.96 -2.17 6.30
CA ASP A 139 -8.36 -1.77 6.40
C ASP A 139 -8.93 -2.21 7.77
N ARG A 140 -9.42 -1.26 8.58
CA ARG A 140 -10.17 -1.55 9.82
C ARG A 140 -11.57 -2.03 9.44
N LYS A 141 -11.86 -3.29 9.77
CA LYS A 141 -13.08 -4.01 9.34
C LYS A 141 -14.12 -4.12 10.45
N PRO A 142 -15.41 -4.27 10.11
CA PRO A 142 -16.47 -4.45 11.09
C PRO A 142 -16.31 -5.76 11.88
N ASN A 143 -16.92 -5.78 13.07
CA ASN A 143 -17.09 -6.97 13.89
C ASN A 143 -18.18 -7.89 13.28
N LYS A 144 -18.29 -9.14 13.75
CA LYS A 144 -19.22 -10.13 13.17
C LYS A 144 -20.71 -9.74 13.25
N GLN A 145 -21.11 -8.96 14.26
CA GLN A 145 -22.47 -8.49 14.46
C GLN A 145 -22.79 -7.28 13.57
N ALA A 146 -21.89 -6.29 13.52
CA ALA A 146 -21.98 -5.13 12.66
C ALA A 146 -22.04 -5.52 11.18
N GLU A 147 -21.14 -6.39 10.75
CA GLU A 147 -21.10 -7.02 9.41
C GLU A 147 -22.45 -7.66 9.04
N LYS A 148 -23.09 -8.38 9.98
CA LYS A 148 -24.40 -9.01 9.77
C LYS A 148 -25.53 -7.97 9.67
N ARG A 149 -25.50 -6.89 10.48
CA ARG A 149 -26.46 -5.78 10.38
C ARG A 149 -26.32 -5.05 9.05
N PHE A 150 -25.09 -4.73 8.63
CA PHE A 150 -24.82 -4.01 7.40
C PHE A 150 -25.19 -4.83 6.16
N LYS A 151 -24.87 -6.12 6.11
CA LYS A 151 -25.32 -7.02 5.03
C LYS A 151 -26.85 -7.13 4.93
N LYS A 152 -27.56 -7.16 6.07
CA LYS A 152 -29.04 -7.09 6.06
C LYS A 152 -29.54 -5.76 5.49
N HIS A 153 -28.91 -4.64 5.83
CA HIS A 153 -29.26 -3.32 5.28
C HIS A 153 -29.03 -3.24 3.77
N LEU A 154 -27.87 -3.69 3.30
CA LEU A 154 -27.53 -3.75 1.87
C LEU A 154 -28.54 -4.60 1.08
N HIS A 155 -28.96 -5.75 1.61
CA HIS A 155 -29.94 -6.61 0.96
C HIS A 155 -31.33 -5.95 0.84
N LEU A 156 -31.75 -5.19 1.86
CA LEU A 156 -33.06 -4.51 1.88
C LEU A 156 -33.08 -3.23 1.02
N HIS A 157 -32.03 -2.42 1.07
CA HIS A 157 -32.01 -1.07 0.46
C HIS A 157 -31.14 -0.96 -0.79
N ARG A 158 -30.42 -2.02 -1.19
CA ARG A 158 -29.44 -2.07 -2.29
C ARG A 158 -28.32 -1.01 -2.23
N SER A 159 -28.16 -0.34 -1.08
CA SER A 159 -27.16 0.71 -0.86
C SER A 159 -26.78 0.79 0.61
N GLY A 160 -25.55 1.22 0.90
CA GLY A 160 -25.09 1.52 2.26
C GLY A 160 -25.63 2.85 2.82
N LYS A 161 -26.24 3.69 1.97
CA LYS A 161 -26.84 4.98 2.39
C LYS A 161 -27.88 4.75 3.50
N GLY A 162 -27.89 5.66 4.48
CA GLY A 162 -28.78 5.60 5.66
C GLY A 162 -28.40 4.58 6.74
N PHE A 163 -27.35 3.77 6.58
CA PHE A 163 -26.89 2.88 7.66
C PHE A 163 -26.06 3.66 8.69
N SER A 164 -26.51 3.64 9.96
CA SER A 164 -25.75 4.24 11.07
C SER A 164 -24.74 3.26 11.65
N TRP A 165 -23.47 3.68 11.67
CA TRP A 165 -22.34 2.96 12.27
C TRP A 165 -21.99 3.56 13.64
N ASN A 166 -21.71 2.72 14.64
CA ASN A 166 -21.03 3.12 15.86
C ASN A 166 -19.53 2.76 15.74
N VAL A 167 -18.68 3.71 15.36
CA VAL A 167 -17.25 3.48 15.05
C VAL A 167 -16.44 2.95 16.25
N ALA A 168 -16.93 3.13 17.48
CA ALA A 168 -16.33 2.56 18.68
C ALA A 168 -16.64 1.06 18.85
N GLU A 169 -17.90 0.66 18.66
CA GLU A 169 -18.38 -0.72 18.94
C GLU A 169 -18.36 -1.63 17.70
N ASP A 170 -18.75 -1.10 16.53
CA ASP A 170 -19.01 -1.89 15.32
C ASP A 170 -17.75 -2.42 14.65
N PHE A 171 -16.58 -1.89 15.01
CA PHE A 171 -15.32 -2.14 14.30
C PHE A 171 -14.29 -2.84 15.18
N LYS A 172 -13.49 -3.71 14.55
CA LYS A 172 -12.37 -4.38 15.23
C LYS A 172 -11.37 -3.34 15.76
N THR A 173 -10.71 -3.68 16.86
CA THR A 173 -9.55 -2.93 17.36
C THR A 173 -8.41 -2.97 16.36
N VAL A 174 -7.60 -1.91 16.35
CA VAL A 174 -6.35 -1.77 15.59
C VAL A 174 -5.26 -1.29 16.56
N PRO A 175 -3.97 -1.46 16.24
CA PRO A 175 -2.88 -0.91 17.05
C PRO A 175 -2.94 0.62 17.14
N GLU A 176 -2.39 1.22 18.20
CA GLU A 176 -2.32 2.67 18.39
C GLU A 176 -1.51 3.40 17.30
N THR A 177 -0.62 2.68 16.61
CA THR A 177 0.17 3.18 15.47
C THR A 177 -0.58 3.10 14.13
N TRP A 178 -1.83 2.64 14.11
CA TRP A 178 -2.67 2.65 12.91
C TRP A 178 -3.20 4.06 12.63
N ILE A 179 -3.14 4.49 11.37
CA ILE A 179 -3.71 5.76 10.92
C ILE A 179 -4.77 5.51 9.81
N PRO A 180 -5.85 6.31 9.75
CA PRO A 180 -6.74 6.29 8.59
C PRO A 180 -5.99 6.79 7.34
N ALA A 181 -6.37 6.29 6.17
CA ALA A 181 -5.78 6.75 4.91
C ALA A 181 -6.22 8.20 4.61
N HIS A 182 -5.35 9.02 4.00
CA HIS A 182 -5.57 10.48 3.87
C HIS A 182 -6.86 10.89 3.11
N GLY A 183 -7.45 10.00 2.32
CA GLY A 183 -8.73 10.23 1.66
C GLY A 183 -9.97 9.86 2.49
N VAL A 184 -9.84 9.31 3.70
CA VAL A 184 -10.99 8.85 4.51
C VAL A 184 -11.86 10.04 4.95
N LYS A 185 -13.17 9.92 4.74
CA LYS A 185 -14.14 10.91 5.24
C LYS A 185 -14.22 10.81 6.76
N HIS A 186 -14.25 11.95 7.45
CA HIS A 186 -14.36 12.00 8.91
C HIS A 186 -15.67 12.71 9.33
N LEU A 187 -16.17 12.37 10.50
CA LEU A 187 -17.28 13.04 11.19
C LEU A 187 -16.95 13.12 12.67
N ASN A 188 -16.93 14.33 13.24
CA ASN A 188 -16.52 14.58 14.62
C ASN A 188 -15.17 13.90 14.95
N ASP A 189 -14.19 14.11 14.06
CA ASP A 189 -12.84 13.52 14.05
C ASP A 189 -12.75 11.98 14.01
N GLN A 190 -13.88 11.28 13.87
CA GLN A 190 -13.91 9.82 13.70
C GLN A 190 -13.89 9.44 12.21
N PRO A 191 -13.03 8.50 11.78
CA PRO A 191 -12.99 8.04 10.40
C PRO A 191 -14.22 7.20 10.07
N LEU A 192 -14.89 7.55 8.97
CA LEU A 192 -16.07 6.86 8.46
C LEU A 192 -15.69 5.69 7.53
N PRO A 193 -16.48 4.61 7.50
CA PRO A 193 -16.29 3.53 6.54
C PRO A 193 -16.69 3.93 5.11
N ASP A 194 -16.13 3.19 4.15
CA ASP A 194 -16.50 3.21 2.75
C ASP A 194 -17.85 2.50 2.49
N GLU A 195 -18.27 2.45 1.23
CA GLU A 195 -19.51 1.78 0.80
C GLU A 195 -19.54 0.26 1.05
N ASN A 196 -18.39 -0.33 1.39
CA ASN A 196 -18.22 -1.75 1.73
C ASN A 196 -18.19 -1.97 3.25
N GLY A 197 -18.34 -0.92 4.05
CA GLY A 197 -18.25 -0.98 5.51
C GLY A 197 -16.83 -1.06 6.05
N HIS A 198 -15.79 -0.84 5.24
CA HIS A 198 -14.38 -0.86 5.68
C HIS A 198 -13.87 0.58 5.91
N ILE A 199 -12.98 0.77 6.88
CA ILE A 199 -12.23 2.03 7.04
C ILE A 199 -10.80 1.82 6.51
N PRO A 200 -10.43 2.39 5.34
CA PRO A 200 -9.06 2.45 4.85
C PRO A 200 -8.04 2.95 5.89
N GLY A 201 -6.87 2.31 5.96
CA GLY A 201 -5.80 2.77 6.84
C GLY A 201 -4.48 2.03 6.66
N TRP A 202 -3.49 2.50 7.40
CA TRP A 202 -2.07 2.16 7.27
C TRP A 202 -1.48 1.79 8.63
N LEU A 203 -0.50 0.89 8.65
CA LEU A 203 0.27 0.52 9.85
C LEU A 203 1.77 0.52 9.49
N PRO A 204 2.67 1.09 10.31
CA PRO A 204 4.09 1.13 9.99
C PRO A 204 4.70 -0.28 10.02
N VAL A 205 5.57 -0.57 9.06
CA VAL A 205 6.23 -1.87 8.88
C VAL A 205 7.45 -1.95 9.79
N ASP A 206 7.29 -2.63 10.92
CA ASP A 206 8.39 -2.96 11.83
C ASP A 206 9.29 -4.07 11.24
N ARG A 207 10.60 -4.05 11.54
CA ARG A 207 11.60 -4.96 10.95
C ARG A 207 11.28 -6.42 11.27
N ASP A 208 10.94 -6.68 12.53
CA ASP A 208 10.62 -8.00 13.08
C ASP A 208 9.15 -8.42 12.90
N SER A 209 8.38 -7.69 12.09
CA SER A 209 6.94 -7.94 11.93
C SER A 209 6.64 -9.23 11.19
N LYS A 210 6.32 -10.30 11.92
CA LYS A 210 5.89 -11.60 11.36
C LYS A 210 4.65 -11.52 10.46
N GLN A 211 3.83 -10.47 10.59
CA GLN A 211 2.68 -10.23 9.71
C GLN A 211 3.08 -9.54 8.39
N TYR A 212 4.12 -8.73 8.41
CA TYR A 212 4.55 -7.87 7.30
C TYR A 212 5.99 -8.16 6.86
N CYS A 213 6.49 -9.38 7.08
CA CYS A 213 7.87 -9.77 6.80
C CYS A 213 8.29 -9.59 5.32
N TRP A 214 7.36 -9.73 4.38
CA TRP A 214 7.60 -9.45 2.95
C TRP A 214 7.64 -7.95 2.62
N HIS A 215 7.13 -7.10 3.51
CA HIS A 215 7.25 -5.65 3.42
C HIS A 215 8.57 -5.21 4.06
N SER A 216 8.97 -5.80 5.21
CA SER A 216 10.26 -5.49 5.82
C SER A 216 11.46 -6.05 5.04
N SER A 217 11.28 -7.09 4.21
CA SER A 217 12.34 -7.59 3.33
C SER A 217 12.70 -6.68 2.15
N VAL A 218 11.88 -5.67 1.83
CA VAL A 218 12.12 -4.73 0.71
C VAL A 218 12.55 -3.33 1.14
N VAL A 219 12.77 -3.12 2.44
CA VAL A 219 13.28 -1.86 2.98
C VAL A 219 14.41 -2.11 3.96
N ASP A 220 15.41 -1.24 3.94
CA ASP A 220 16.38 -1.15 5.02
C ASP A 220 16.34 0.27 5.61
N TYR A 221 16.15 0.33 6.94
CA TYR A 221 15.98 1.59 7.66
C TYR A 221 17.32 2.22 8.11
N GLU A 222 18.42 1.48 8.06
CA GLU A 222 19.77 2.01 8.30
C GLU A 222 20.27 2.71 7.02
N LEU A 223 20.15 2.04 5.87
CA LEU A 223 20.38 2.62 4.53
C LEU A 223 19.29 3.62 4.13
N ARG A 224 18.14 3.62 4.84
CA ARG A 224 16.94 4.43 4.57
C ARG A 224 16.43 4.30 3.13
N ALA A 225 16.48 3.09 2.58
CA ALA A 225 16.17 2.80 1.19
C ALA A 225 15.12 1.68 1.03
N ALA A 226 14.51 1.62 -0.15
CA ALA A 226 13.59 0.57 -0.56
C ALA A 226 14.02 -0.05 -1.90
N LEU A 227 13.78 -1.34 -2.09
CA LEU A 227 13.97 -2.01 -3.39
C LEU A 227 12.78 -1.71 -4.30
N VAL A 228 12.98 -0.84 -5.28
CA VAL A 228 11.93 -0.36 -6.19
C VAL A 228 12.20 -0.83 -7.61
N LEU A 229 11.18 -1.39 -8.24
CA LEU A 229 11.13 -1.72 -9.66
C LEU A 229 10.38 -0.61 -10.41
N ARG A 230 11.01 -0.03 -11.43
CA ARG A 230 10.51 1.12 -12.21
C ARG A 230 10.94 1.04 -13.68
N PRO A 231 10.34 1.78 -14.62
CA PRO A 231 10.90 1.91 -15.97
C PRO A 231 12.26 2.60 -15.96
N THR A 232 13.12 2.30 -16.94
CA THR A 232 14.34 3.07 -17.19
C THR A 232 14.02 4.48 -17.69
N SER A 233 14.77 5.49 -17.21
CA SER A 233 14.65 6.87 -17.71
C SER A 233 15.32 7.08 -19.08
N HIS A 234 16.29 6.22 -19.42
CA HIS A 234 16.86 6.12 -20.76
C HIS A 234 16.25 4.93 -21.50
N ASN A 235 15.67 5.21 -22.67
CA ASN A 235 15.54 4.27 -23.77
C ASN A 235 15.48 5.09 -25.07
N HIS A 236 16.62 5.29 -25.72
CA HIS A 236 16.63 5.82 -27.09
C HIS A 236 16.37 4.67 -28.06
N GLN A 237 15.33 4.84 -28.89
CA GLN A 237 15.05 4.11 -30.13
C GLN A 237 14.52 2.66 -30.04
N HIS A 238 13.64 2.35 -30.99
CA HIS A 238 13.17 1.03 -31.47
C HIS A 238 12.40 0.03 -30.59
N HIS A 239 12.20 0.23 -29.28
CA HIS A 239 11.23 -0.58 -28.51
C HIS A 239 10.07 0.25 -27.95
N HIS A 240 8.83 -0.19 -28.20
CA HIS A 240 7.57 0.47 -27.80
C HIS A 240 7.30 0.50 -26.28
N GLN A 241 8.18 -0.11 -25.48
CA GLN A 241 8.12 -0.14 -24.02
C GLN A 241 9.54 0.05 -23.47
N ALA A 242 9.67 0.83 -22.40
CA ALA A 242 10.94 1.00 -21.70
C ALA A 242 11.39 -0.32 -21.04
N ALA A 243 12.70 -0.51 -20.89
CA ALA A 243 13.22 -1.52 -19.98
C ALA A 243 12.80 -1.21 -18.53
N LEU A 244 13.05 -2.15 -17.61
CA LEU A 244 12.90 -1.94 -16.18
C LEU A 244 14.26 -1.74 -15.52
N GLU A 245 14.28 -0.98 -14.43
CA GLU A 245 15.38 -0.90 -13.48
C GLU A 245 14.85 -1.39 -12.12
N LEU A 246 15.58 -2.30 -11.48
CA LEU A 246 15.42 -2.63 -10.07
C LEU A 246 16.55 -1.96 -9.28
N ARG A 247 16.22 -1.02 -8.39
CA ARG A 247 17.20 -0.16 -7.69
C ARG A 247 16.84 0.05 -6.23
N ALA A 248 17.85 0.27 -5.39
CA ALA A 248 17.68 0.83 -4.05
C ALA A 248 17.36 2.34 -4.15
N VAL A 249 16.13 2.72 -3.81
CA VAL A 249 15.65 4.11 -3.86
C VAL A 249 15.48 4.66 -2.44
N PRO A 250 16.06 5.83 -2.11
CA PRO A 250 15.87 6.49 -0.81
C PRO A 250 14.39 6.70 -0.44
N LEU A 251 14.03 6.36 0.80
CA LEU A 251 12.65 6.45 1.31
C LEU A 251 12.10 7.88 1.33
N ASN A 252 12.97 8.90 1.36
CA ASN A 252 12.56 10.31 1.25
C ASN A 252 12.05 10.69 -0.16
N GLU A 253 12.55 10.08 -1.23
CA GLU A 253 11.99 10.24 -2.58
C GLU A 253 10.56 9.67 -2.67
N LEU A 254 10.33 8.57 -1.94
CA LEU A 254 9.07 7.83 -1.90
C LEU A 254 8.01 8.44 -0.97
N LEU A 255 8.34 9.45 -0.15
CA LEU A 255 7.39 10.08 0.78
C LEU A 255 6.08 10.50 0.10
N GLU A 256 4.96 10.21 0.75
CA GLU A 256 3.56 10.40 0.34
C GLU A 256 3.12 9.59 -0.90
N GLN A 257 3.98 8.72 -1.45
CA GLN A 257 3.62 7.80 -2.53
C GLN A 257 3.00 6.51 -2.00
N THR A 258 2.02 5.97 -2.72
CA THR A 258 1.57 4.58 -2.57
C THR A 258 2.29 3.68 -3.58
N LEU A 259 2.62 2.47 -3.16
CA LEU A 259 3.30 1.45 -3.97
C LEU A 259 2.55 0.12 -3.88
N GLU A 260 2.68 -0.77 -4.86
CA GLU A 260 2.30 -2.18 -4.74
C GLU A 260 3.55 -2.99 -4.40
N LEU A 261 3.53 -3.73 -3.30
CA LEU A 261 4.54 -4.76 -3.03
C LEU A 261 4.22 -5.99 -3.90
N ILE A 262 5.19 -6.46 -4.68
CA ILE A 262 5.11 -7.70 -5.45
C ILE A 262 6.24 -8.66 -5.04
N GLY A 263 6.06 -9.95 -5.31
CA GLY A 263 7.11 -10.95 -5.07
C GLY A 263 6.61 -12.37 -4.85
N THR A 264 7.55 -13.27 -4.57
CA THR A 264 7.36 -14.73 -4.45
C THR A 264 6.23 -15.15 -3.51
N ASN A 265 5.98 -14.35 -2.46
CA ASN A 265 4.99 -14.66 -1.42
C ASN A 265 3.77 -13.72 -1.43
N VAL A 266 3.59 -12.90 -2.46
CA VAL A 266 2.46 -11.96 -2.60
C VAL A 266 1.50 -12.45 -3.70
N ASN A 267 0.21 -12.47 -3.40
CA ASN A 267 -0.92 -12.75 -4.31
C ASN A 267 -0.78 -14.00 -5.22
N GLY A 268 0.03 -14.99 -4.83
CA GLY A 268 0.29 -16.20 -5.61
C GLY A 268 1.45 -16.09 -6.61
N ASN A 269 2.26 -15.03 -6.54
CA ASN A 269 3.37 -14.71 -7.44
C ASN A 269 2.98 -14.60 -8.94
N PRO A 270 2.02 -13.73 -9.30
CA PRO A 270 1.51 -13.61 -10.67
C PRO A 270 2.54 -13.13 -11.72
N TYR A 271 3.72 -12.68 -11.28
CA TYR A 271 4.83 -12.20 -12.11
C TYR A 271 6.01 -13.18 -12.20
N GLY A 272 5.99 -14.31 -11.46
CA GLY A 272 7.04 -15.32 -11.51
C GLY A 272 8.35 -14.93 -10.82
N LEU A 273 8.33 -13.98 -9.88
CA LEU A 273 9.50 -13.47 -9.17
C LEU A 273 10.07 -14.52 -8.19
N GLY A 274 11.36 -14.85 -8.31
CA GLY A 274 12.09 -15.69 -7.37
C GLY A 274 11.52 -17.10 -7.16
N SER A 275 11.87 -17.75 -6.05
CA SER A 275 11.42 -19.11 -5.73
C SER A 275 11.18 -19.31 -4.23
N LYS A 276 10.44 -20.36 -3.83
CA LYS A 276 10.23 -20.68 -2.40
C LYS A 276 11.51 -20.92 -1.60
N LYS A 277 12.64 -21.21 -2.25
CA LYS A 277 13.98 -21.36 -1.63
C LYS A 277 14.75 -20.04 -1.55
N ARG A 278 14.59 -19.19 -2.58
CA ARG A 278 15.22 -17.88 -2.73
C ARG A 278 14.14 -16.87 -3.11
N PRO A 279 13.34 -16.38 -2.12
CA PRO A 279 12.24 -15.48 -2.39
C PRO A 279 12.76 -14.12 -2.85
N LEU A 280 11.97 -13.44 -3.67
CA LEU A 280 12.28 -12.16 -4.28
C LEU A 280 11.06 -11.26 -4.13
N HIS A 281 11.26 -10.06 -3.59
CA HIS A 281 10.24 -9.03 -3.43
C HIS A 281 10.76 -7.65 -3.83
N CYS A 282 9.88 -6.79 -4.31
CA CYS A 282 10.17 -5.37 -4.59
C CYS A 282 8.87 -4.53 -4.57
N LEU A 283 9.02 -3.20 -4.49
CA LEU A 283 7.92 -2.25 -4.60
C LEU A 283 7.81 -1.71 -6.03
N VAL A 284 6.59 -1.50 -6.52
CA VAL A 284 6.30 -0.74 -7.75
C VAL A 284 5.47 0.48 -7.38
N SER A 285 5.92 1.70 -7.71
CA SER A 285 5.13 2.91 -7.44
C SER A 285 3.85 2.94 -8.27
N HIS A 286 2.74 3.38 -7.68
CA HIS A 286 1.47 3.50 -8.41
C HIS A 286 1.61 4.48 -9.59
N GLY A 287 1.03 4.11 -10.73
CA GLY A 287 1.11 4.88 -11.97
C GLY A 287 2.48 4.87 -12.68
N ALA A 288 3.51 4.21 -12.13
CA ALA A 288 4.85 4.19 -12.74
C ALA A 288 4.95 3.36 -14.02
N LEU A 289 3.91 2.59 -14.38
CA LEU A 289 3.88 1.71 -15.55
C LEU A 289 2.80 2.21 -16.53
N PRO A 290 3.10 3.14 -17.46
CA PRO A 290 2.11 3.60 -18.44
C PRO A 290 1.67 2.46 -19.37
N VAL A 291 0.39 2.47 -19.75
CA VAL A 291 -0.14 1.61 -20.82
C VAL A 291 -0.04 2.40 -22.13
N SER A 292 0.81 1.95 -23.04
CA SER A 292 0.87 2.48 -24.40
C SER A 292 -0.44 2.17 -25.13
N GLU A 293 -1.03 3.19 -25.78
CA GLU A 293 -2.21 3.07 -26.65
C GLU A 293 -3.36 2.22 -26.06
N PRO A 294 -3.94 2.63 -24.90
CA PRO A 294 -5.15 1.99 -24.40
C PRO A 294 -6.28 2.15 -25.45
N PRO A 295 -7.13 1.15 -25.66
CA PRO A 295 -8.30 1.31 -26.52
C PRO A 295 -9.26 2.34 -25.90
N ALA A 296 -10.04 3.02 -26.75
CA ALA A 296 -11.13 3.89 -26.32
C ALA A 296 -12.05 3.19 -25.31
N LEU A 297 -12.67 3.96 -24.40
CA LEU A 297 -13.38 3.51 -23.19
C LEU A 297 -14.74 2.84 -23.46
N ASP A 298 -14.71 1.82 -24.30
CA ASP A 298 -15.80 0.93 -24.67
C ASP A 298 -15.56 -0.44 -24.04
N PHE A 299 -16.61 -1.02 -23.45
CA PHE A 299 -16.56 -2.28 -22.73
C PHE A 299 -16.07 -3.45 -23.59
N HIS A 300 -16.52 -3.53 -24.85
CA HIS A 300 -16.16 -4.61 -25.76
C HIS A 300 -14.75 -4.43 -26.32
N LYS A 301 -14.32 -3.20 -26.64
CA LYS A 301 -12.95 -2.90 -27.09
C LYS A 301 -11.94 -3.21 -26.00
N LEU A 302 -12.16 -2.75 -24.76
CA LEU A 302 -11.32 -3.07 -23.61
C LEU A 302 -11.26 -4.57 -23.33
N LYS A 303 -12.41 -5.26 -23.35
CA LYS A 303 -12.49 -6.72 -23.15
C LYS A 303 -11.75 -7.50 -24.25
N SER A 304 -11.90 -7.10 -25.51
CA SER A 304 -11.17 -7.68 -26.64
C SER A 304 -9.65 -7.46 -26.51
N TRP A 305 -9.23 -6.24 -26.14
CA TRP A 305 -7.83 -5.89 -25.88
C TRP A 305 -7.22 -6.77 -24.78
N PHE A 306 -7.86 -6.89 -23.61
CA PHE A 306 -7.43 -7.79 -22.54
C PHE A 306 -7.29 -9.26 -22.99
N GLN A 307 -8.09 -9.71 -23.97
CA GLN A 307 -8.06 -11.09 -24.47
C GLN A 307 -7.04 -11.35 -25.57
N THR A 308 -6.79 -10.38 -26.45
CA THR A 308 -6.09 -10.59 -27.73
C THR A 308 -4.74 -9.88 -27.86
N ARG A 309 -4.52 -8.81 -27.09
CA ARG A 309 -3.32 -7.97 -27.20
C ARG A 309 -2.23 -8.36 -26.20
N PRO A 310 -0.94 -8.41 -26.60
CA PRO A 310 0.18 -8.57 -25.66
C PRO A 310 0.18 -7.50 -24.55
N GLU A 311 -0.11 -6.25 -24.93
CA GLU A 311 -0.26 -5.11 -24.01
C GLU A 311 -1.42 -5.32 -23.02
N GLY A 312 -2.45 -6.05 -23.44
CA GLY A 312 -3.58 -6.47 -22.63
C GLY A 312 -3.28 -7.54 -21.58
N ARG A 313 -2.04 -8.05 -21.47
CA ARG A 313 -1.67 -9.13 -20.51
C ARG A 313 -1.29 -8.59 -19.12
N VAL A 314 -2.14 -7.73 -18.58
CA VAL A 314 -2.04 -7.08 -17.25
C VAL A 314 -3.25 -7.44 -16.38
N GLU A 315 -3.20 -7.25 -15.04
CA GLU A 315 -4.38 -7.46 -14.14
C GLU A 315 -5.59 -6.65 -14.62
N GLY A 316 -5.30 -5.43 -15.07
CA GLY A 316 -6.21 -4.35 -15.26
C GLY A 316 -5.48 -3.07 -15.65
N VAL A 317 -6.26 -2.01 -15.83
CA VAL A 317 -5.77 -0.65 -16.08
C VAL A 317 -6.26 0.27 -14.96
N VAL A 318 -5.44 1.26 -14.61
CA VAL A 318 -5.74 2.38 -13.74
C VAL A 318 -5.68 3.67 -14.55
N TRP A 319 -6.72 4.50 -14.45
CA TRP A 319 -6.75 5.84 -15.02
C TRP A 319 -6.52 6.89 -13.93
N HIS A 320 -5.53 7.75 -14.15
CA HIS A 320 -5.21 8.90 -13.31
C HIS A 320 -5.78 10.17 -13.94
N CYS A 321 -6.90 10.65 -13.41
CA CYS A 321 -7.63 11.81 -13.94
C CYS A 321 -6.98 13.13 -13.49
N SER A 322 -7.25 14.22 -14.21
CA SER A 322 -6.55 15.50 -14.04
C SER A 322 -6.88 16.24 -12.72
N ASP A 323 -8.04 15.93 -12.14
CA ASP A 323 -8.55 16.33 -10.82
C ASP A 323 -7.95 15.51 -9.65
N GLY A 324 -7.27 14.40 -9.96
CA GLY A 324 -6.77 13.43 -8.98
C GLY A 324 -7.69 12.20 -8.76
N THR A 325 -8.83 12.10 -9.43
CA THR A 325 -9.71 10.94 -9.35
C THR A 325 -9.04 9.71 -9.97
N LEU A 326 -9.18 8.57 -9.27
CA LEU A 326 -8.56 7.30 -9.64
C LEU A 326 -9.62 6.25 -9.94
N LEU A 327 -9.71 5.82 -11.19
CA LEU A 327 -10.60 4.75 -11.64
C LEU A 327 -9.79 3.52 -12.07
N LYS A 328 -10.40 2.34 -12.02
CA LYS A 328 -9.75 1.10 -12.51
C LYS A 328 -10.69 0.19 -13.29
N LEU A 329 -10.09 -0.69 -14.10
CA LEU A 329 -10.76 -1.83 -14.70
C LEU A 329 -9.88 -3.06 -14.55
N HIS A 330 -10.30 -4.02 -13.74
CA HIS A 330 -9.59 -5.28 -13.55
C HIS A 330 -10.32 -6.39 -14.32
N ARG A 331 -9.58 -7.21 -15.07
CA ARG A 331 -10.04 -8.38 -15.86
C ARG A 331 -11.25 -9.14 -15.31
N HIS A 332 -11.30 -9.39 -14.00
CA HIS A 332 -12.39 -10.17 -13.40
C HIS A 332 -13.76 -9.47 -13.49
N HIS A 333 -13.80 -8.13 -13.52
CA HIS A 333 -15.04 -7.38 -13.78
C HIS A 333 -15.61 -7.71 -15.18
N LEU A 334 -14.76 -8.03 -16.15
CA LEU A 334 -15.13 -8.42 -17.52
C LEU A 334 -15.39 -9.93 -17.66
N GLY A 335 -15.37 -10.68 -16.56
CA GLY A 335 -15.50 -12.14 -16.51
C GLY A 335 -14.25 -12.92 -16.92
N LEU A 336 -13.12 -12.24 -17.14
CA LEU A 336 -11.84 -12.82 -17.57
C LEU A 336 -11.03 -13.34 -16.37
N ARG A 337 -10.23 -14.39 -16.60
CA ARG A 337 -9.19 -14.86 -15.67
C ARG A 337 -8.01 -13.88 -15.61
N TRP A 338 -7.06 -14.11 -14.71
CA TRP A 338 -5.68 -13.62 -14.84
C TRP A 338 -5.12 -13.95 -16.25
N PRO A 339 -4.19 -13.16 -16.84
CA PRO A 339 -3.55 -13.52 -18.10
C PRO A 339 -2.87 -14.89 -17.99
N GLU A 340 -3.05 -15.75 -19.00
CA GLU A 340 -2.42 -17.06 -19.07
C GLU A 340 -1.07 -16.92 -19.80
N GLY A 341 0.02 -17.46 -19.23
CA GLY A 341 1.38 -17.33 -19.76
C GLY A 341 2.09 -16.03 -19.36
N ASP A 342 2.77 -15.40 -20.33
CA ASP A 342 3.67 -14.26 -20.06
C ASP A 342 2.88 -12.94 -19.96
N THR A 343 2.84 -12.39 -18.74
CA THR A 343 2.29 -11.07 -18.39
C THR A 343 3.18 -9.93 -18.87
N LEU A 344 2.61 -8.73 -19.05
CA LEU A 344 3.33 -7.57 -19.57
C LEU A 344 4.55 -7.19 -18.69
N LEU A 345 4.32 -6.84 -17.43
CA LEU A 345 5.39 -6.57 -16.46
C LEU A 345 6.34 -7.77 -16.28
N GLY A 346 5.81 -9.00 -16.30
CA GLY A 346 6.58 -10.24 -16.10
C GLY A 346 7.39 -10.72 -17.32
N SER A 347 7.35 -9.99 -18.45
CA SER A 347 8.08 -10.28 -19.69
C SER A 347 8.95 -9.12 -20.20
N ARG A 348 8.92 -7.96 -19.54
CA ARG A 348 9.86 -6.86 -19.81
C ARG A 348 11.24 -7.18 -19.25
N SER A 349 12.28 -6.79 -19.99
CA SER A 349 13.67 -6.88 -19.56
C SER A 349 13.95 -5.95 -18.38
N VAL A 350 14.92 -6.33 -17.55
CA VAL A 350 15.27 -5.61 -16.32
C VAL A 350 16.78 -5.54 -16.12
N VAL A 351 17.28 -4.35 -15.77
CA VAL A 351 18.63 -4.12 -15.27
C VAL A 351 18.58 -4.05 -13.75
N VAL A 352 19.46 -4.77 -13.06
CA VAL A 352 19.62 -4.64 -11.60
C VAL A 352 20.67 -3.57 -11.30
N ASN A 353 20.24 -2.52 -10.61
CA ASN A 353 21.04 -1.34 -10.30
C ASN A 353 20.92 -1.00 -8.80
N VAL A 354 21.18 -2.03 -7.98
CA VAL A 354 21.28 -1.92 -6.52
C VAL A 354 22.75 -1.73 -6.19
N ASP A 355 23.19 -0.48 -6.14
CA ASP A 355 24.51 -0.15 -5.58
C ASP A 355 24.39 0.02 -4.06
N THR A 356 25.27 -0.66 -3.32
CA THR A 356 25.36 -0.60 -1.87
C THR A 356 26.83 -0.56 -1.47
N THR A 357 27.50 0.55 -1.75
CA THR A 357 28.92 0.83 -1.41
C THR A 357 29.23 0.86 0.10
N VAL A 358 28.32 0.38 0.96
CA VAL A 358 28.37 0.51 2.42
C VAL A 358 27.92 -0.80 3.09
N ASN A 359 28.77 -1.83 3.03
CA ASN A 359 29.25 -2.56 4.21
C ASN A 359 30.02 -3.84 3.84
N GLU A 360 31.24 -3.98 4.35
CA GLU A 360 31.98 -5.27 4.40
C GLU A 360 31.45 -6.20 5.53
N TYR A 361 30.27 -5.90 6.09
CA TYR A 361 29.75 -6.47 7.33
C TYR A 361 28.68 -7.54 7.12
N GLY A 362 29.15 -8.74 6.78
CA GLY A 362 28.45 -10.00 7.08
C GLY A 362 27.75 -10.69 5.91
N ASP A 363 27.59 -12.00 6.05
CA ASP A 363 26.90 -12.90 5.11
C ASP A 363 25.37 -12.82 5.31
N SER A 364 24.81 -11.61 5.19
CA SER A 364 23.39 -11.36 5.42
C SER A 364 22.53 -11.84 4.24
N LYS A 365 21.50 -12.61 4.56
CA LYS A 365 20.56 -13.21 3.58
C LYS A 365 19.40 -12.27 3.23
N ASP A 366 19.65 -10.96 3.27
CA ASP A 366 18.69 -9.93 2.91
C ASP A 366 18.70 -9.68 1.38
N LEU A 367 17.67 -8.99 0.88
CA LEU A 367 17.52 -8.76 -0.55
C LEU A 367 18.47 -7.68 -1.10
N PHE A 368 18.89 -6.69 -0.31
CA PHE A 368 19.82 -5.64 -0.78
C PHE A 368 21.20 -6.25 -1.06
N SER A 369 21.74 -7.01 -0.12
CA SER A 369 23.00 -7.75 -0.25
C SER A 369 22.93 -8.79 -1.38
N SER A 370 21.76 -9.41 -1.59
CA SER A 370 21.54 -10.36 -2.69
C SER A 370 21.45 -9.69 -4.06
N PHE A 371 20.86 -8.50 -4.17
CA PHE A 371 20.80 -7.74 -5.43
C PHE A 371 22.07 -6.96 -5.74
N SER A 372 22.84 -6.55 -4.74
CA SER A 372 24.14 -5.91 -4.93
C SER A 372 25.11 -6.83 -5.69
N LYS A 373 25.08 -8.14 -5.40
CA LYS A 373 25.81 -9.18 -6.16
C LYS A 373 25.37 -9.31 -7.63
N LEU A 374 24.19 -8.78 -7.99
CA LEU A 374 23.66 -8.73 -9.35
C LEU A 374 23.78 -7.31 -9.97
N HIS A 375 24.47 -6.36 -9.34
CA HIS A 375 24.61 -5.00 -9.84
C HIS A 375 25.19 -4.98 -11.27
N GLY A 376 24.54 -4.21 -12.16
CA GLY A 376 24.91 -4.09 -13.58
C GLY A 376 24.42 -5.24 -14.46
N GLN A 377 23.93 -6.35 -13.88
CA GLN A 377 23.38 -7.45 -14.66
C GLN A 377 22.05 -7.08 -15.32
N THR A 378 21.83 -7.60 -16.53
CA THR A 378 20.61 -7.41 -17.32
C THR A 378 19.98 -8.76 -17.63
N PHE A 379 18.66 -8.84 -17.48
CA PHE A 379 17.86 -10.06 -17.70
C PHE A 379 16.79 -9.78 -18.75
N ASP A 380 16.57 -10.70 -19.68
CA ASP A 380 15.59 -10.55 -20.77
C ASP A 380 14.15 -10.40 -20.28
N ARG A 381 13.83 -10.98 -19.11
CA ARG A 381 12.52 -10.83 -18.45
C ARG A 381 12.67 -10.70 -16.94
N LEU A 382 11.79 -9.93 -16.32
CA LEU A 382 11.68 -9.76 -14.86
C LEU A 382 11.68 -11.08 -14.05
N ARG A 383 11.09 -12.15 -14.59
CA ARG A 383 11.03 -13.49 -13.96
C ARG A 383 12.35 -14.27 -13.98
N ASP A 384 13.28 -13.90 -14.85
CA ASP A 384 14.56 -14.61 -15.00
C ASP A 384 15.59 -14.12 -13.97
N VAL A 385 15.29 -13.05 -13.24
CA VAL A 385 16.10 -12.55 -12.11
C VAL A 385 16.10 -13.58 -10.98
N GLN A 386 17.25 -14.20 -10.78
CA GLN A 386 17.49 -15.19 -9.72
C GLN A 386 18.85 -14.95 -9.09
N PHE A 387 18.94 -15.09 -7.78
CA PHE A 387 20.23 -15.11 -7.09
C PHE A 387 20.97 -16.43 -7.39
N GLU A 388 22.29 -16.36 -7.51
CA GLU A 388 23.16 -17.52 -7.71
C GLU A 388 23.23 -18.43 -6.45
N THR A 389 24.03 -19.49 -6.52
CA THR A 389 23.93 -20.68 -5.62
C THR A 389 25.16 -20.88 -4.76
#